data_AF-A0A510L5E4-F1
#
_entry.id   AF-A0A510L5E4-F1
#
_cell.length_a   1.000
_cell.length_b   1.000
_cell.length_c   1.000
_cell.angle_alpha   90.00
_cell.angle_beta   90.00
_cell.angle_gamma   90.00
#
_symmetry.space_group_name_H-M   'P 1'
#
loop_
_entity.id
_entity.type
_entity.pdbx_description
1 polymer ?
#
loop_
_entity_poly.entity_id
_entity_poly.type
_entity_poly.pdbx_seq_one_letter_code
_entity_poly.pdbx_strand_id
1 'polypeptide(L)'
;MKKILLIAGMLLVGAVAFAGKYEDGLKERMKVAEEKLESKFEGTTADMLNASSELTDEWEKEMNKVYDLILKKLPAKEQSKFKAEQAKWLNDRKAAIKKALNDEEDGPKMAVFGAAGTGLSMTEERALKLAKRYDNLSK
;
A
#
# COMPACT_ATOMS: atom_id res chain seq x y z
N MET A 1 -27.02 -25.84 -8.28
CA MET A 1 -26.54 -25.86 -6.88
C MET A 1 -26.23 -24.43 -6.48
N LYS A 2 -26.88 -23.94 -5.42
CA LYS A 2 -26.71 -22.60 -4.85
C LYS A 2 -25.32 -22.45 -4.25
N LYS A 3 -24.53 -21.48 -4.69
CA LYS A 3 -23.68 -20.65 -3.82
C LYS A 3 -23.61 -19.23 -4.41
N ILE A 4 -24.66 -18.46 -4.11
CA ILE A 4 -24.59 -17.01 -4.05
C ILE A 4 -23.66 -16.71 -2.87
N LEU A 5 -22.39 -16.41 -3.13
CA LEU A 5 -21.55 -15.75 -2.15
C LEU A 5 -21.64 -14.26 -2.44
N LEU A 6 -22.70 -13.71 -1.84
CA LEU A 6 -22.79 -12.38 -1.26
C LEU A 6 -21.79 -11.36 -1.82
N ILE A 7 -22.29 -10.61 -2.80
CA ILE A 7 -22.00 -9.19 -2.92
C ILE A 7 -22.35 -8.56 -1.57
N ALA A 8 -21.41 -8.57 -0.65
CA ALA A 8 -21.45 -7.73 0.54
C ALA A 8 -20.98 -6.35 0.10
N GLY A 9 -21.89 -5.64 -0.56
CA GLY A 9 -21.90 -4.20 -0.53
C GLY A 9 -21.97 -3.76 0.93
N MET A 10 -20.82 -3.50 1.52
CA MET A 10 -20.71 -2.75 2.75
C MET A 10 -19.82 -1.54 2.50
N LEU A 11 -20.48 -0.50 1.97
CA LEU A 11 -20.20 0.87 2.36
C LEU A 11 -20.15 0.92 3.91
N LEU A 12 -18.96 0.79 4.47
CA LEU A 12 -18.64 1.33 5.78
C LEU A 12 -17.35 2.15 5.67
N VAL A 13 -17.51 3.34 5.10
CA VAL A 13 -16.75 4.50 5.55
C VAL A 13 -17.17 4.72 7.01
N GLY A 14 -16.44 4.13 7.94
CA GLY A 14 -16.77 4.24 9.36
C GLY A 14 -16.06 3.17 10.17
N ALA A 15 -14.94 3.59 10.79
CA ALA A 15 -14.16 2.88 11.81
C ALA A 15 -14.69 1.49 12.21
N VAL A 16 -14.33 0.46 11.46
CA VAL A 16 -14.37 -0.90 12.00
C VAL A 16 -13.32 -0.93 13.10
N ALA A 17 -13.76 -0.87 14.36
CA ALA A 17 -12.93 -1.22 15.49
C ALA A 17 -12.63 -2.73 15.37
N PHE A 18 -11.56 -3.06 14.66
CA PHE A 18 -11.07 -4.42 14.61
C PHE A 18 -10.64 -4.79 16.02
N ALA A 19 -11.28 -5.81 16.60
CA ALA A 19 -10.86 -6.43 17.86
C ALA A 19 -9.53 -7.23 17.73
N GLY A 20 -8.77 -6.98 16.66
CA GLY A 20 -7.52 -7.65 16.29
C GLY A 20 -6.45 -6.65 15.85
N LYS A 21 -5.28 -7.16 15.45
CA LYS A 21 -4.14 -6.34 15.01
C LYS A 21 -4.50 -5.53 13.77
N TYR A 22 -4.01 -4.30 13.68
CA TYR A 22 -4.16 -3.44 12.50
C TYR A 22 -3.54 -4.10 11.26
N GLU A 23 -2.40 -4.79 11.41
CA GLU A 23 -1.76 -5.51 10.30
C GLU A 23 -2.70 -6.53 9.64
N ASP A 24 -3.43 -7.31 10.44
CA ASP A 24 -4.33 -8.34 9.92
C ASP A 24 -5.50 -7.70 9.17
N GLY A 25 -6.08 -6.64 9.75
CA GLY A 25 -7.14 -5.88 9.08
C GLY A 25 -6.67 -5.15 7.82
N LEU A 26 -5.42 -4.67 7.79
CA LEU A 26 -4.81 -4.06 6.61
C LEU A 26 -4.73 -5.10 5.49
N LYS A 27 -4.15 -6.27 5.77
CA LYS A 27 -4.02 -7.36 4.79
C LYS A 27 -5.35 -7.75 4.17
N GLU A 28 -6.42 -7.84 4.97
CA GLU A 28 -7.75 -8.14 4.46
C GLU A 28 -8.27 -7.04 3.52
N ARG A 29 -8.09 -5.76 3.87
CA ARG A 29 -8.49 -4.65 2.99
C ARG A 29 -7.72 -4.63 1.68
N MET A 30 -6.42 -4.93 1.72
CA MET A 30 -5.59 -4.98 0.51
C MET A 30 -5.88 -6.19 -0.36
N LYS A 31 -6.18 -7.35 0.23
CA LYS A 31 -6.67 -8.51 -0.52
C LYS A 31 -7.94 -8.18 -1.31
N VAL A 32 -8.90 -7.48 -0.68
CA VAL A 32 -10.12 -7.02 -1.37
C VAL A 32 -9.80 -6.02 -2.48
N ALA A 33 -8.79 -5.16 -2.30
CA ALA A 33 -8.34 -4.25 -3.36
C ALA A 33 -7.69 -5.00 -4.53
N GLU A 34 -6.87 -6.01 -4.27
CA GLU A 34 -6.25 -6.88 -5.26
C GLU A 34 -7.31 -7.66 -6.07
N GLU A 35 -8.26 -8.30 -5.39
CA GLU A 35 -9.37 -9.04 -6.04
C GLU A 35 -10.19 -8.14 -6.99
N LYS A 36 -10.38 -6.86 -6.66
CA LYS A 36 -11.08 -5.90 -7.54
C LYS A 36 -10.30 -5.57 -8.81
N LEU A 37 -8.98 -5.72 -8.79
CA LEU A 37 -8.09 -5.36 -9.89
C LEU A 37 -7.60 -6.57 -10.69
N GLU A 38 -7.88 -7.80 -10.24
CA GLU A 38 -7.44 -9.07 -10.84
C GLU A 38 -7.69 -9.10 -12.36
N SER A 39 -8.91 -8.81 -12.81
CA SER A 39 -9.25 -8.79 -14.24
C SER A 39 -8.43 -7.79 -15.08
N LYS A 40 -7.96 -6.68 -14.48
CA LYS A 40 -7.11 -5.70 -15.18
C LYS A 40 -5.67 -6.21 -15.32
N PHE A 41 -5.19 -7.01 -14.37
CA PHE A 41 -3.88 -7.65 -14.45
C PHE A 41 -3.80 -8.72 -15.54
N GLU A 42 -4.93 -9.31 -15.93
CA GLU A 42 -5.05 -10.25 -17.06
C GLU A 42 -5.29 -9.56 -18.42
N GLY A 43 -5.37 -8.21 -18.42
CA GLY A 43 -5.72 -7.40 -19.58
C GLY A 43 -4.53 -7.01 -20.47
N THR A 44 -4.65 -5.86 -21.12
CA THR A 44 -3.57 -5.29 -21.94
C THR A 44 -2.43 -4.76 -21.07
N THR A 45 -1.27 -4.49 -21.67
CA THR A 45 -0.17 -3.77 -21.00
C THR A 45 -0.63 -2.48 -20.32
N ALA A 46 -1.55 -1.73 -20.94
CA ALA A 46 -2.09 -0.52 -20.34
C ALA A 46 -2.96 -0.83 -19.12
N ASP A 47 -3.78 -1.88 -19.17
CA ASP A 47 -4.61 -2.32 -18.06
C ASP A 47 -3.77 -2.76 -16.87
N MET A 48 -2.69 -3.52 -17.12
CA MET A 48 -1.76 -3.95 -16.08
C MET A 48 -1.06 -2.77 -15.38
N LEU A 49 -0.60 -1.77 -16.15
CA LEU A 49 0.03 -0.58 -15.58
C LEU A 49 -0.96 0.27 -14.79
N ASN A 50 -2.19 0.41 -15.29
CA ASN A 50 -3.26 1.10 -14.56
C ASN A 50 -3.63 0.36 -13.27
N ALA A 51 -3.75 -0.98 -13.31
CA ALA A 51 -4.00 -1.80 -12.13
C ALA A 51 -2.88 -1.67 -11.10
N SER A 52 -1.61 -1.67 -11.53
CA SER A 52 -0.47 -1.44 -10.64
C SER A 52 -0.50 -0.06 -9.99
N SER A 53 -0.87 0.98 -10.73
CA SER A 53 -1.04 2.34 -10.19
C SER A 53 -2.19 2.40 -9.18
N GLU A 54 -3.35 1.87 -9.53
CA GLU A 54 -4.53 1.85 -8.65
C GLU A 54 -4.27 1.07 -7.36
N LEU A 55 -3.59 -0.08 -7.45
CA LEU A 55 -3.22 -0.87 -6.27
C LEU A 55 -2.19 -0.13 -5.41
N THR A 56 -1.23 0.56 -6.03
CA THR A 56 -0.26 1.41 -5.31
C THR A 56 -1.00 2.50 -4.53
N ASP A 57 -2.00 3.15 -5.12
CA ASP A 57 -2.80 4.19 -4.45
C ASP A 57 -3.56 3.64 -3.25
N GLU A 58 -4.11 2.42 -3.31
CA GLU A 58 -4.75 1.77 -2.16
C GLU A 58 -3.75 1.48 -1.04
N TRP A 59 -2.55 0.97 -1.38
CA TRP A 59 -1.47 0.79 -0.40
C TRP A 59 -1.01 2.11 0.22
N GLU A 60 -0.94 3.19 -0.56
CA GLU A 60 -0.60 4.53 -0.06
C GLU A 60 -1.65 5.07 0.91
N LYS A 61 -2.95 4.88 0.62
CA LYS A 61 -4.04 5.25 1.53
C LYS A 61 -3.89 4.55 2.87
N GLU A 62 -3.65 3.24 2.86
CA GLU A 62 -3.45 2.46 4.09
C GLU A 62 -2.17 2.85 4.83
N MET A 63 -1.07 3.07 4.11
CA MET A 63 0.20 3.56 4.65
C MET A 63 0.04 4.91 5.37
N ASN A 64 -0.62 5.88 4.73
CA ASN A 64 -0.84 7.21 5.30
C ASN A 64 -1.75 7.14 6.53
N LYS A 65 -2.80 6.33 6.47
CA LYS A 65 -3.71 6.11 7.59
C LYS A 65 -2.98 5.55 8.81
N VAL A 66 -2.15 4.52 8.65
CA VAL A 66 -1.40 3.95 9.77
C VAL A 66 -0.29 4.88 10.27
N TYR A 67 0.33 5.65 9.38
CA TYR A 67 1.27 6.70 9.75
C TYR A 67 0.63 7.74 10.69
N ASP A 68 -0.57 8.23 10.37
CA ASP A 68 -1.29 9.18 11.21
C ASP A 68 -1.69 8.58 12.56
N LEU A 69 -2.06 7.30 12.58
CA LEU A 69 -2.36 6.57 13.81
C LEU A 69 -1.14 6.43 14.73
N ILE A 70 0.04 6.16 14.16
CA ILE A 70 1.30 6.11 14.91
C ILE A 70 1.64 7.49 15.49
N LEU A 71 1.52 8.56 14.69
CA LEU A 71 1.79 9.92 15.16
C LEU A 71 0.95 10.30 16.38
N LYS A 72 -0.33 9.91 16.40
CA LYS A 72 -1.23 10.16 17.54
C LYS A 72 -0.81 9.41 18.82
N LYS A 73 -0.10 8.30 18.71
CA LYS A 73 0.37 7.48 19.84
C LYS A 73 1.78 7.83 20.31
N LEU A 74 2.63 8.34 19.43
CA LEU A 74 4.02 8.64 19.78
C LEU A 74 4.14 9.87 20.70
N PRO A 75 5.06 9.85 21.68
CA PRO A 75 5.37 11.03 22.47
C PRO A 75 6.00 12.12 21.58
N ALA A 76 5.78 13.39 21.93
CA ALA A 76 6.20 14.54 21.10
C ALA A 76 7.68 14.49 20.67
N LYS A 77 8.57 14.05 21.57
CA LYS A 77 10.01 13.90 21.31
C LYS A 77 10.34 12.87 20.21
N GLU A 78 9.49 11.86 20.02
CA GLU A 78 9.69 10.81 19.00
C GLU A 78 8.98 11.11 17.68
N GLN A 79 7.97 11.99 17.69
CA GLN A 79 7.25 12.35 16.47
C GLN A 79 8.16 13.01 15.43
N SER A 80 9.06 13.90 15.84
CA SER A 80 10.00 14.56 14.91
C SER A 80 10.91 13.55 14.20
N LYS A 81 11.41 12.55 14.94
CA LYS A 81 12.22 11.46 14.38
C LYS A 81 11.38 10.61 13.41
N PHE A 82 10.16 10.25 13.79
CA PHE A 82 9.28 9.44 12.95
C PHE A 82 8.89 10.16 11.65
N LYS A 83 8.61 11.47 11.71
CA LYS A 83 8.36 12.31 10.52
C LYS A 83 9.57 12.32 9.59
N ALA A 84 10.78 12.47 10.14
CA ALA A 84 12.02 12.43 9.37
C ALA A 84 12.26 11.05 8.72
N GLU A 85 11.99 9.95 9.43
CA GLU A 85 12.05 8.58 8.88
C GLU A 85 11.09 8.40 7.70
N GLN A 86 9.86 8.92 7.79
CA GLN A 86 8.88 8.85 6.71
C GLN A 86 9.29 9.72 5.52
N ALA A 87 9.76 10.95 5.77
CA ALA A 87 10.24 11.86 4.72
C ALA A 87 11.43 11.27 3.95
N LYS A 88 12.39 10.67 4.67
CA LYS A 88 13.51 9.96 4.04
C LYS A 88 13.01 8.82 3.16
N TRP A 89 12.11 7.97 3.68
CA TRP A 89 11.57 6.85 2.92
C TRP A 89 10.85 7.30 1.63
N LEU A 90 10.07 8.41 1.68
CA LEU A 90 9.42 8.97 0.49
C LEU A 90 10.44 9.39 -0.57
N ASN A 91 11.56 9.99 -0.17
CA ASN A 91 12.64 10.38 -1.08
C ASN A 91 13.37 9.16 -1.65
N ASP A 92 13.66 8.16 -0.81
CA ASP A 92 14.29 6.92 -1.23
C ASP A 92 13.41 6.18 -2.27
N ARG A 93 12.10 6.11 -2.04
CA ARG A 93 11.13 5.53 -2.99
C ARG A 93 11.11 6.27 -4.32
N LYS A 94 11.05 7.61 -4.29
CA LYS A 94 11.11 8.44 -5.52
C LYS A 94 12.40 8.19 -6.30
N ALA A 95 13.54 8.08 -5.60
CA ALA A 95 14.82 7.79 -6.23
C ALA A 95 14.86 6.39 -6.85
N ALA A 96 14.31 5.38 -6.16
CA ALA A 96 14.23 4.02 -6.66
C ALA A 96 13.34 3.90 -7.92
N ILE A 97 12.15 4.52 -7.92
CA ILE A 97 11.27 4.58 -9.08
C ILE A 97 11.98 5.26 -10.25
N LYS A 98 12.62 6.41 -10.03
CA LYS A 98 13.37 7.12 -11.07
C LYS A 98 14.53 6.27 -11.61
N LYS A 99 15.21 5.53 -10.75
CA LYS A 99 16.29 4.62 -11.15
C LYS A 99 15.74 3.52 -12.06
N ALA A 100 14.67 2.84 -11.65
CA ALA A 100 14.04 1.78 -12.43
C ALA A 100 13.49 2.29 -13.78
N LEU A 101 12.96 3.51 -13.82
CA LEU A 101 12.47 4.12 -15.05
C LEU A 101 13.58 4.45 -16.06
N ASN A 102 14.81 4.66 -15.58
CA ASN A 102 15.98 4.90 -16.42
C ASN A 102 16.74 3.61 -16.75
N ASP A 103 16.31 2.46 -16.21
CA ASP A 103 16.92 1.17 -16.44
C ASP A 103 16.29 0.53 -17.69
N GLU A 104 16.81 0.92 -18.85
CA GLU A 104 16.32 0.47 -20.16
C GLU A 104 17.09 -0.75 -20.71
N GLU A 105 17.76 -1.54 -19.86
CA GLU A 105 18.50 -2.75 -20.28
C GLU A 105 17.61 -3.71 -21.08
N ASP A 106 16.38 -3.93 -20.61
CA ASP A 106 15.34 -4.73 -21.28
C ASP A 106 14.38 -3.89 -22.15
N GLY A 107 14.75 -2.63 -22.41
CA GLY A 107 14.04 -1.66 -23.24
C GLY A 107 13.04 -0.77 -22.49
N PRO A 108 12.60 0.35 -23.11
CA PRO A 108 11.84 1.40 -22.43
C PRO A 108 10.51 0.96 -21.84
N LYS A 109 9.85 -0.04 -22.45
CA LYS A 109 8.60 -0.59 -21.90
C LYS A 109 8.83 -1.36 -20.61
N MET A 110 9.91 -2.13 -20.53
CA MET A 110 10.26 -2.90 -19.34
C MET A 110 10.68 -1.96 -18.20
N ALA A 111 11.35 -0.85 -18.50
CA ALA A 111 11.67 0.19 -17.52
C ALA A 111 10.40 0.77 -16.84
N VAL A 112 9.34 1.01 -17.62
CA VAL A 112 8.03 1.48 -17.08
C VAL A 112 7.41 0.44 -16.13
N PHE A 113 7.43 -0.84 -16.51
CA PHE A 113 6.96 -1.92 -15.64
C PHE A 113 7.82 -2.06 -14.38
N GLY A 114 9.14 -1.97 -14.50
CA GLY A 114 10.07 -1.99 -13.37
C GLY A 114 9.82 -0.84 -12.40
N ALA A 115 9.56 0.36 -12.92
CA ALA A 115 9.23 1.53 -12.11
C ALA A 115 7.88 1.38 -11.38
N ALA A 116 6.84 0.89 -12.07
CA ALA A 116 5.54 0.61 -11.48
C ALA A 116 5.63 -0.46 -10.37
N GLY A 117 6.29 -1.59 -10.64
CA GLY A 117 6.51 -2.66 -9.67
C GLY A 117 7.34 -2.21 -8.46
N THR A 118 8.36 -1.37 -8.68
CA THR A 118 9.16 -0.77 -7.59
C THR A 118 8.31 0.14 -6.69
N GLY A 119 7.46 0.98 -7.29
CA GLY A 119 6.58 1.86 -6.53
C GLY A 119 5.57 1.08 -5.68
N LEU A 120 4.97 0.05 -6.26
CA LEU A 120 4.02 -0.84 -5.59
C LEU A 120 4.67 -1.58 -4.42
N SER A 121 5.73 -2.34 -4.66
CA SER A 121 6.36 -3.20 -3.65
C SER A 121 6.90 -2.41 -2.46
N MET A 122 7.59 -1.29 -2.71
CA MET A 122 8.10 -0.45 -1.63
C MET A 122 6.96 0.11 -0.76
N THR A 123 5.84 0.49 -1.38
CA THR A 123 4.69 1.06 -0.66
C THR A 123 3.99 0.01 0.19
N GLU A 124 3.77 -1.19 -0.35
CA GLU A 124 3.27 -2.35 0.40
C GLU A 124 4.13 -2.65 1.62
N GLU A 125 5.45 -2.83 1.42
CA GLU A 125 6.39 -3.13 2.51
C GLU A 125 6.35 -2.07 3.60
N ARG A 126 6.24 -0.79 3.22
CA ARG A 126 6.15 0.32 4.15
C ARG A 126 4.85 0.29 4.94
N ALA A 127 3.72 0.09 4.28
CA ALA A 127 2.41 0.00 4.93
C ALA A 127 2.40 -1.12 5.98
N LEU A 128 2.88 -2.31 5.62
CA LEU A 128 2.97 -3.46 6.53
C LEU A 128 3.94 -3.21 7.69
N LYS A 129 5.10 -2.57 7.43
CA LYS A 129 6.06 -2.21 8.49
C LYS A 129 5.46 -1.21 9.48
N LEU A 130 4.71 -0.23 8.99
CA LEU A 130 4.02 0.74 9.84
C LEU A 130 2.88 0.08 10.62
N ALA A 131 2.09 -0.81 10.00
CA ALA A 131 1.08 -1.60 10.70
C ALA A 131 1.65 -2.39 11.88
N LYS A 132 2.75 -3.12 11.66
CA LYS A 132 3.47 -3.84 12.72
C LYS A 132 3.92 -2.91 13.86
N ARG A 133 4.43 -1.72 13.52
CA ARG A 133 4.84 -0.71 14.52
C ARG A 133 3.64 -0.19 15.31
N TYR A 134 2.53 0.10 14.64
CA TYR A 134 1.31 0.57 15.29
C TYR A 134 0.76 -0.47 16.28
N ASP A 135 0.74 -1.74 15.89
CA ASP A 135 0.29 -2.83 16.75
C ASP A 135 1.19 -2.98 17.98
N ASN A 136 2.51 -2.82 17.82
CA ASN A 136 3.44 -2.84 18.95
C ASN A 136 3.27 -1.64 19.91
N LEU A 137 2.86 -0.48 19.41
CA LEU A 137 2.53 0.70 20.23
C LEU A 137 1.14 0.62 20.89
N SER A 138 0.36 -0.40 20.56
CA SER A 138 -1.01 -0.59 21.04
C SER A 138 -1.17 -1.82 21.94
N LYS A 139 -0.05 -2.45 22.29
CA LYS A 139 0.06 -3.48 23.34
C LYS A 139 0.14 -2.80 24.70
#